data_AF-A0A955BYF6-F1
#
_entry.id   AF-A0A955BYF6-F1
#
_cell.length_a   1.000
_cell.length_b   1.000
_cell.length_c   1.000
_cell.angle_alpha   90.00
_cell.angle_beta   90.00
_cell.angle_gamma   90.00
#
_symmetry.space_group_name_H-M   'P 1'
#
loop_
_entity.id
_entity.type
_entity.pdbx_description
1 polymer ?
#
loop_
_entity_poly.entity_id
_entity_poly.type
_entity_poly.pdbx_seq_one_letter_code
_entity_poly.pdbx_strand_id
1 'polypeptide(L)'
;MPLCPKCKTNLGRITYEGLQIFNCGGCGGHVLKPERLDVILERREVKMPEAVRVKMMELANRSNSREALWCYRCGVQMVKEQFQYWPEIVLDRCPKCQDAFLDPGELETVQIYWEHAKDHPEEWGDDAINQRRELIEQQFSSDDRSMMESLKRRYSDPKLIASDAANIGLQILFGLLRR
;
A
#
# COMPACT_ATOMS: atom_id res chain seq x y z
N MET A 1 -18.45 1.93 12.82
CA MET A 1 -17.20 1.84 12.04
C MET A 1 -17.46 0.99 10.81
N PRO A 2 -16.81 1.23 9.66
CA PRO A 2 -16.98 0.37 8.50
C PRO A 2 -16.42 -1.03 8.78
N LEU A 3 -16.96 -2.06 8.12
CA LEU A 3 -16.51 -3.45 8.29
C LEU A 3 -15.46 -3.81 7.23
N CYS A 4 -14.48 -4.62 7.61
CA CYS A 4 -13.43 -5.13 6.74
C CYS A 4 -14.04 -5.97 5.59
N PRO A 5 -13.69 -5.70 4.32
CA PRO A 5 -14.17 -6.49 3.17
C PRO A 5 -13.92 -8.00 3.33
N LYS A 6 -12.78 -8.37 3.93
CA LYS A 6 -12.34 -9.76 4.12
C LYS A 6 -12.99 -10.44 5.33
N CYS A 7 -12.66 -10.02 6.55
CA CYS A 7 -13.07 -10.72 7.77
C CYS A 7 -14.25 -10.09 8.53
N LYS A 8 -14.85 -9.03 7.99
CA LYS A 8 -16.00 -8.30 8.56
C LYS A 8 -15.76 -7.69 9.95
N THR A 9 -14.54 -7.70 10.47
CA THR A 9 -14.16 -6.96 11.69
C THR A 9 -14.24 -5.44 11.46
N ASN A 10 -14.51 -4.67 12.50
CA ASN A 10 -14.48 -3.21 12.44
C ASN A 10 -13.12 -2.67 11.96
N LEU A 11 -13.13 -1.82 10.95
CA LEU A 11 -11.96 -1.08 10.48
C LEU A 11 -11.67 0.09 11.41
N GLY A 12 -10.46 0.14 11.95
CA GLY A 12 -9.90 1.28 12.67
C GLY A 12 -9.23 2.25 11.70
N ARG A 13 -9.09 3.51 12.09
CA ARG A 13 -8.21 4.45 11.39
C ARG A 13 -6.84 4.41 12.05
N ILE A 14 -5.80 4.31 11.22
CA ILE A 14 -4.40 4.43 11.65
C ILE A 14 -3.74 5.51 10.80
N THR A 15 -2.59 5.99 11.26
CA THR A 15 -1.72 6.82 10.43
C THR A 15 -0.53 5.97 9.96
N TYR A 16 -0.28 5.99 8.66
CA TYR A 16 0.81 5.26 7.99
C TYR A 16 1.54 6.24 7.07
N GLU A 17 2.85 6.42 7.23
CA GLU A 17 3.64 7.42 6.47
C GLU A 17 2.99 8.84 6.51
N GLY A 18 2.41 9.21 7.66
CA GLY A 18 1.68 10.46 7.85
C GLY A 18 0.27 10.51 7.23
N LEU A 19 -0.20 9.45 6.58
CA LEU A 19 -1.53 9.37 5.95
C LEU A 19 -2.52 8.56 6.77
N GLN A 20 -3.74 9.08 6.93
CA GLN A 20 -4.84 8.35 7.59
C GLN A 20 -5.43 7.25 6.72
N ILE A 21 -5.07 6.00 6.95
CA ILE A 21 -5.67 4.85 6.25
C ILE A 21 -6.58 4.07 7.20
N PHE A 22 -7.33 3.12 6.65
CA PHE A 22 -8.05 2.15 7.48
C PHE A 22 -7.19 0.89 7.63
N ASN A 23 -7.18 0.34 8.84
CA ASN A 23 -6.57 -0.95 9.16
C ASN A 23 -7.60 -1.85 9.85
N CYS A 24 -7.53 -3.13 9.54
CA CYS A 24 -8.33 -4.15 10.18
C CYS A 24 -7.56 -4.83 11.31
N GLY A 25 -7.94 -4.61 12.57
CA GLY A 25 -7.33 -5.32 13.72
C GLY A 25 -7.58 -6.83 13.78
N GLY A 26 -8.48 -7.36 12.94
CA GLY A 26 -8.74 -8.79 12.80
C GLY A 26 -7.74 -9.50 11.87
N CYS A 27 -7.80 -9.21 10.56
CA CYS A 27 -6.89 -9.83 9.60
C CYS A 27 -5.54 -9.09 9.42
N GLY A 28 -5.46 -7.79 9.72
CA GLY A 28 -4.29 -6.94 9.43
C GLY A 28 -4.33 -6.24 8.06
N GLY A 29 -5.41 -6.40 7.29
CA GLY A 29 -5.55 -5.78 5.97
C GLY A 29 -5.78 -4.27 6.04
N HIS A 30 -5.42 -3.57 4.97
CA HIS A 30 -5.50 -2.13 4.86
C HIS A 30 -6.54 -1.69 3.82
N VAL A 31 -7.17 -0.55 4.05
CA VAL A 31 -8.00 0.12 3.05
C VAL A 31 -7.54 1.56 2.89
N LEU A 32 -7.28 1.95 1.66
CA LEU A 32 -6.85 3.30 1.31
C LEU A 32 -7.31 3.68 -0.09
N LYS A 33 -7.26 4.98 -0.36
CA LYS A 33 -7.46 5.52 -1.69
C LYS A 33 -6.19 5.37 -2.53
N PRO A 34 -6.31 5.27 -3.86
CA PRO A 34 -5.17 5.16 -4.78
C PRO A 34 -4.17 6.29 -4.59
N GLU A 35 -4.66 7.54 -4.54
CA GLU A 35 -3.80 8.73 -4.36
C GLU A 35 -2.98 8.69 -3.06
N ARG A 36 -3.43 7.95 -2.04
CA ARG A 36 -2.67 7.77 -0.79
C ARG A 36 -1.58 6.73 -0.93
N LEU A 37 -1.80 5.68 -1.73
CA LEU A 37 -0.79 4.67 -2.00
C LEU A 37 0.40 5.31 -2.72
N ASP A 38 0.13 6.18 -3.69
CA ASP A 38 1.18 6.90 -4.41
C ASP A 38 2.01 7.81 -3.48
N VAL A 39 1.35 8.52 -2.56
CA VAL A 39 2.06 9.34 -1.55
C VAL A 39 2.87 8.48 -0.58
N ILE A 40 2.35 7.32 -0.17
CA ILE A 40 3.10 6.36 0.67
C ILE A 40 4.36 5.91 -0.05
N LEU A 41 4.28 5.56 -1.34
CA LEU A 41 5.41 5.08 -2.12
C LEU A 41 6.48 6.15 -2.36
N GLU A 42 6.11 7.42 -2.37
CA GLU A 42 7.10 8.49 -2.45
C GLU A 42 7.82 8.78 -1.14
N ARG A 43 7.18 8.47 -0.01
CA ARG A 43 7.72 8.71 1.33
C ARG A 43 8.56 7.51 1.75
N ARG A 44 9.86 7.74 1.90
CA ARG A 44 10.83 6.75 2.39
C ARG A 44 11.12 6.93 3.89
N GLU A 45 10.12 7.34 4.68
CA GLU A 45 10.37 7.70 6.08
C GLU A 45 10.44 6.47 6.98
N VAL A 46 9.66 5.41 6.67
CA VAL A 46 9.81 4.10 7.31
C VAL A 46 10.93 3.32 6.61
N LYS A 47 12.11 3.29 7.23
CA LYS A 47 13.17 2.38 6.82
C LYS A 47 12.88 0.98 7.33
N MET A 48 12.47 0.08 6.43
CA MET A 48 12.37 -1.34 6.78
C MET A 48 13.78 -1.93 7.00
N PRO A 49 14.05 -2.62 8.12
CA PRO A 49 15.32 -3.32 8.29
C PRO A 49 15.54 -4.35 7.17
N GLU A 50 16.79 -4.53 6.74
CA GLU A 50 17.13 -5.41 5.61
C GLU A 50 16.58 -6.82 5.74
N ALA A 51 16.65 -7.40 6.95
CA ALA A 51 16.10 -8.72 7.24
C ALA A 51 14.56 -8.80 7.08
N VAL A 52 13.85 -7.68 7.34
CA VAL A 52 12.41 -7.57 7.11
C VAL A 52 12.12 -7.42 5.62
N ARG A 53 12.94 -6.65 4.90
CA ARG A 53 12.88 -6.45 3.45
C ARG A 53 12.95 -7.77 2.69
N VAL A 54 13.99 -8.56 2.94
CA VAL A 54 14.21 -9.89 2.31
C VAL A 54 13.05 -10.83 2.61
N LYS A 55 12.64 -10.92 3.88
CA LYS A 55 11.56 -11.83 4.30
C LYS A 55 10.19 -11.44 3.72
N MET A 56 9.91 -10.15 3.55
CA MET A 56 8.65 -9.70 2.96
C MET A 56 8.61 -9.90 1.44
N MET A 57 9.72 -9.71 0.72
CA MET A 57 9.81 -10.10 -0.70
C MET A 57 9.53 -11.59 -0.91
N GLU A 58 10.04 -12.46 -0.04
CA GLU A 58 9.74 -13.91 -0.09
C GLU A 58 8.25 -14.22 0.18
N LEU A 59 7.58 -13.41 0.99
CA LEU A 59 6.17 -13.61 1.40
C LEU A 59 5.16 -13.02 0.41
N ALA A 60 5.54 -11.97 -0.34
CA ALA A 60 4.73 -11.34 -1.37
C ALA A 60 4.16 -12.35 -2.38
N ASN A 61 4.98 -13.34 -2.75
CA ASN A 61 4.60 -14.42 -3.64
C ASN A 61 3.48 -15.35 -3.10
N ARG A 62 3.07 -15.20 -1.84
CA ARG A 62 2.13 -16.10 -1.14
C ARG A 62 0.82 -15.44 -0.68
N SER A 63 0.66 -14.13 -0.75
CA SER A 63 -0.46 -13.43 -0.09
C SER A 63 -1.68 -13.13 -0.97
N ASN A 64 -1.63 -13.31 -2.28
CA ASN A 64 -2.78 -13.00 -3.15
C ASN A 64 -3.96 -13.94 -2.91
N SER A 65 -4.96 -13.46 -2.17
CA SER A 65 -6.23 -14.17 -2.06
C SER A 65 -6.97 -14.16 -3.40
N ARG A 66 -7.46 -15.32 -3.84
CA ARG A 66 -8.38 -15.44 -5.00
C ARG A 66 -9.83 -15.17 -4.63
N GLU A 67 -10.11 -14.93 -3.35
CA GLU A 67 -11.46 -14.67 -2.86
C GLU A 67 -11.98 -13.34 -3.42
N ALA A 68 -13.25 -13.34 -3.85
CA ALA A 68 -13.94 -12.13 -4.28
C ALA A 68 -14.35 -11.30 -3.06
N LEU A 69 -13.88 -10.05 -3.02
CA LEU A 69 -14.23 -9.11 -1.96
C LEU A 69 -15.35 -8.15 -2.37
N TRP A 70 -16.04 -7.62 -1.37
CA TRP A 70 -17.13 -6.66 -1.54
C TRP A 70 -16.78 -5.35 -0.86
N CYS A 71 -16.93 -4.24 -1.58
CA CYS A 71 -16.55 -2.92 -1.10
C CYS A 71 -17.29 -2.56 0.19
N TYR A 72 -16.53 -2.23 1.24
CA TYR A 72 -17.06 -1.85 2.55
C TYR A 72 -17.98 -0.61 2.52
N ARG A 73 -17.86 0.22 1.48
CA ARG A 73 -18.57 1.49 1.36
C ARG A 73 -19.85 1.38 0.55
N CYS A 74 -19.80 0.71 -0.59
CA CYS A 74 -20.91 0.67 -1.55
C CYS A 74 -21.47 -0.72 -1.83
N GLY A 75 -20.85 -1.77 -1.31
CA GLY A 75 -21.29 -3.15 -1.52
C GLY A 75 -21.14 -3.67 -2.94
N VAL A 76 -20.39 -3.00 -3.81
CA VAL A 76 -20.05 -3.50 -5.16
C VAL A 76 -18.88 -4.49 -5.06
N GLN A 77 -18.90 -5.54 -5.88
CA GLN A 77 -17.81 -6.51 -5.97
C GLN A 77 -16.53 -5.80 -6.41
N MET A 78 -15.44 -6.06 -5.70
CA MET A 78 -14.13 -5.50 -6.00
C MET A 78 -13.48 -6.30 -7.13
N VAL A 79 -12.71 -5.61 -7.96
CA VAL A 79 -11.94 -6.20 -9.05
C VAL A 79 -10.51 -6.43 -8.59
N LYS A 80 -9.94 -7.55 -9.00
CA LYS A 80 -8.52 -7.85 -8.79
C LYS A 80 -7.71 -7.03 -9.77
N GLU A 81 -6.80 -6.21 -9.27
CA GLU A 81 -5.95 -5.33 -10.06
C GLU A 81 -4.50 -5.59 -9.69
N GLN A 82 -3.68 -5.91 -10.69
CA GLN A 82 -2.25 -6.01 -10.48
C GLN A 82 -1.69 -4.66 -10.11
N PHE A 83 -0.88 -4.60 -9.05
CA PHE A 83 -0.30 -3.36 -8.61
C PHE A 83 0.80 -2.91 -9.57
N GLN A 84 0.44 -1.97 -10.45
CA GLN A 84 1.33 -1.38 -11.45
C GLN A 84 2.09 -2.49 -12.22
N TYR A 85 3.40 -2.57 -12.04
CA TYR A 85 4.27 -3.53 -12.75
C TYR A 85 4.78 -4.66 -11.87
N TRP A 86 4.18 -4.86 -10.68
CA TRP A 86 4.44 -6.00 -9.81
C TRP A 86 3.27 -6.98 -9.88
N PRO A 87 3.30 -7.96 -10.81
CA PRO A 87 2.21 -8.91 -11.00
C PRO A 87 1.99 -9.83 -9.78
N GLU A 88 2.99 -9.91 -8.92
CA GLU A 88 2.95 -10.64 -7.65
C GLU A 88 2.07 -9.95 -6.60
N ILE A 89 1.69 -8.70 -6.79
CA ILE A 89 0.87 -7.95 -5.85
C ILE A 89 -0.47 -7.67 -6.53
N VAL A 90 -1.55 -8.25 -6.02
CA VAL A 90 -2.89 -8.12 -6.60
C VAL A 90 -3.82 -7.47 -5.59
N LEU A 91 -4.17 -6.22 -5.84
CA LEU A 91 -5.05 -5.45 -4.99
C LEU A 91 -6.52 -5.72 -5.33
N ASP A 92 -7.39 -5.65 -4.33
CA ASP A 92 -8.83 -5.56 -4.57
C ASP A 92 -9.22 -4.08 -4.69
N ARG A 93 -9.64 -3.63 -5.88
CA ARG A 93 -10.12 -2.26 -6.11
C ARG A 93 -11.63 -2.22 -6.29
N CYS A 94 -12.29 -1.27 -5.63
CA CYS A 94 -13.69 -1.00 -5.91
C CYS A 94 -13.85 -0.16 -7.19
N PRO A 95 -14.52 -0.64 -8.25
CA PRO A 95 -14.68 0.14 -9.49
C PRO A 95 -15.53 1.40 -9.31
N LYS A 96 -16.38 1.44 -8.27
CA LYS A 96 -17.27 2.57 -7.99
C LYS A 96 -16.65 3.61 -7.05
N CYS A 97 -15.98 3.17 -5.99
CA CYS A 97 -15.44 4.05 -4.96
C CYS A 97 -13.95 4.34 -5.11
N GLN A 98 -13.26 3.56 -5.94
CA GLN A 98 -11.80 3.57 -6.13
C GLN A 98 -10.97 3.18 -4.90
N ASP A 99 -11.56 3.07 -3.71
CA ASP A 99 -10.90 2.52 -2.52
C ASP A 99 -10.34 1.11 -2.83
N ALA A 100 -9.06 0.91 -2.50
CA ALA A 100 -8.35 -0.35 -2.61
C ALA A 100 -8.27 -1.03 -1.25
N PHE A 101 -8.41 -2.35 -1.23
CA PHE A 101 -8.12 -3.22 -0.10
C PHE A 101 -6.82 -3.97 -0.38
N LEU A 102 -5.91 -3.91 0.57
CA LEU A 102 -4.62 -4.60 0.55
C LEU A 102 -4.67 -5.66 1.64
N ASP A 103 -4.31 -6.88 1.28
CA ASP A 103 -4.20 -7.98 2.21
C ASP A 103 -3.06 -7.72 3.23
N PRO A 104 -3.05 -8.44 4.36
CA PRO A 104 -2.06 -8.22 5.41
C PRO A 104 -0.64 -8.40 4.87
N GLY A 105 0.20 -7.37 5.02
CA GLY A 105 1.58 -7.35 4.53
C GLY A 105 1.75 -6.85 3.09
N GLU A 106 0.69 -6.67 2.31
CA GLU A 106 0.80 -6.20 0.92
C GLU A 106 1.21 -4.73 0.83
N LEU A 107 0.75 -3.88 1.76
CA LEU A 107 1.12 -2.46 1.77
C LEU A 107 2.62 -2.28 1.98
N GLU A 108 3.17 -2.98 2.97
CA GLU A 108 4.58 -2.99 3.29
C GLU A 108 5.42 -3.60 2.15
N THR A 109 4.90 -4.66 1.53
CA THR A 109 5.51 -5.30 0.36
C THR A 109 5.61 -4.34 -0.83
N VAL A 110 4.52 -3.63 -1.14
CA VAL A 110 4.48 -2.61 -2.20
C VAL A 110 5.54 -1.54 -1.94
N GLN A 111 5.65 -1.05 -0.71
CA GLN A 111 6.66 -0.06 -0.34
C GLN A 111 8.09 -0.60 -0.48
N ILE A 112 8.36 -1.81 0.00
CA ILE A 112 9.67 -2.47 -0.13
C ILE A 112 10.09 -2.61 -1.59
N TYR A 113 9.19 -3.13 -2.45
CA TYR A 113 9.49 -3.33 -3.86
C TYR A 113 9.76 -2.00 -4.56
N TRP A 114 8.96 -0.98 -4.28
CA TRP A 114 9.12 0.35 -4.83
C TRP A 114 10.44 1.00 -4.42
N GLU A 115 10.81 0.91 -3.13
CA GLU A 115 12.07 1.44 -2.62
C GLU A 115 13.27 0.69 -3.22
N HIS A 116 13.24 -0.64 -3.21
CA HIS A 116 14.29 -1.47 -3.78
C HIS A 116 14.49 -1.21 -5.27
N ALA A 117 13.42 -1.12 -6.06
CA ALA A 117 13.51 -0.82 -7.50
C ALA A 117 14.12 0.56 -7.78
N LYS A 118 13.94 1.53 -6.87
CA LYS A 118 14.57 2.86 -7.00
C LYS A 118 16.04 2.87 -6.55
N ASP A 119 16.41 2.01 -5.60
CA ASP A 119 17.77 1.94 -5.05
C ASP A 119 18.71 1.06 -5.90
N HIS A 120 18.15 0.08 -6.62
CA HIS A 120 18.88 -0.87 -7.46
C HIS A 120 18.36 -0.85 -8.92
N PRO A 121 18.37 0.31 -9.62
CA PRO A 121 17.88 0.38 -10.99
C PRO A 121 18.62 -0.58 -11.95
N GLU A 122 19.87 -0.96 -11.63
CA GLU A 122 20.71 -1.90 -12.40
C GLU A 122 20.22 -3.35 -12.39
N GLU A 123 19.51 -3.78 -11.34
CA GLU A 123 19.01 -5.16 -11.20
C GLU A 123 17.78 -5.43 -12.06
N TRP A 124 17.14 -4.36 -12.53
CA TRP A 124 15.91 -4.39 -13.31
C TRP A 124 16.22 -3.85 -14.70
N GLY A 125 16.84 -4.69 -15.54
CA GLY A 125 17.46 -4.32 -16.82
C GLY A 125 16.76 -3.22 -17.61
N ASP A 126 17.56 -2.37 -18.27
CA ASP A 126 17.22 -1.03 -18.79
C ASP A 126 15.83 -0.88 -19.44
N ASP A 127 15.35 -1.86 -20.19
CA ASP A 127 14.05 -1.79 -20.87
C ASP A 127 12.86 -1.93 -19.91
N ALA A 128 13.00 -2.72 -18.85
CA ALA A 128 11.94 -2.99 -17.89
C ALA A 128 11.62 -1.74 -17.07
N ILE A 129 12.60 -1.10 -16.42
CA ILE A 129 12.33 0.11 -15.64
C ILE A 129 11.97 1.31 -16.52
N ASN A 130 12.58 1.47 -17.69
CA ASN A 130 12.26 2.61 -18.55
C ASN A 130 10.85 2.51 -19.14
N GLN A 131 10.45 1.36 -19.70
CA GLN A 131 9.06 1.15 -20.12
C GLN A 131 8.10 1.25 -18.93
N ARG A 132 8.45 0.67 -17.77
CA ARG A 132 7.60 0.72 -16.58
C ARG A 132 7.45 2.15 -16.06
N ARG A 133 8.51 2.94 -16.02
CA ARG A 133 8.50 4.34 -15.57
C ARG A 133 7.74 5.25 -16.54
N GLU A 134 7.97 5.09 -17.85
CA GLU A 134 7.23 5.84 -18.89
C GLU A 134 5.74 5.53 -18.85
N LEU A 135 5.35 4.26 -18.66
CA LEU A 135 3.94 3.87 -18.53
C LEU A 135 3.31 4.38 -17.22
N ILE A 136 4.05 4.39 -16.09
CA ILE A 136 3.60 5.04 -14.82
C ILE A 136 3.33 6.52 -15.10
N GLU A 137 4.29 7.22 -15.71
CA GLU A 137 4.18 8.66 -15.99
C GLU A 137 3.03 8.98 -16.96
N GLN A 138 2.72 8.08 -17.90
CA GLN A 138 1.58 8.22 -18.82
C GLN A 138 0.22 7.96 -18.15
N GLN A 139 0.16 7.13 -17.10
CA GLN A 139 -1.08 6.80 -16.39
C GLN A 139 -1.54 7.93 -15.45
N PHE A 140 -0.61 8.75 -14.96
CA PHE A 140 -0.91 9.94 -14.15
C PHE A 140 -1.27 11.11 -15.07
N SER A 141 -2.57 11.37 -15.23
CA SER A 141 -3.05 12.52 -15.99
C SER A 141 -2.57 13.84 -15.37
N SER A 142 -2.57 14.93 -16.14
CA SER A 142 -2.25 16.27 -15.65
C SER A 142 -3.13 16.71 -14.46
N ASP A 143 -4.34 16.15 -14.33
CA ASP A 143 -5.29 16.47 -13.29
C ASP A 143 -4.90 15.85 -11.94
N ASP A 144 -4.34 14.64 -11.96
CA ASP A 144 -3.89 13.90 -10.78
C ASP A 144 -2.64 14.54 -10.15
N ARG A 145 -1.78 15.16 -10.97
CA ARG A 145 -0.54 15.80 -10.51
C ARG A 145 -0.79 16.93 -9.50
N SER A 146 -1.84 17.74 -9.70
CA SER A 146 -2.19 18.85 -8.79
C SER A 146 -2.76 18.36 -7.45
N MET A 147 -3.56 17.29 -7.49
CA MET A 147 -4.11 16.61 -6.32
C MET A 147 -2.98 16.00 -5.48
N MET A 148 -2.04 15.33 -6.15
CA MET A 148 -0.88 14.70 -5.54
C MET A 148 0.04 15.72 -4.86
N GLU A 149 0.35 16.84 -5.51
CA GLU A 149 1.15 17.92 -4.92
C GLU A 149 0.48 18.48 -3.65
N SER A 150 -0.85 18.62 -3.68
CA SER A 150 -1.64 19.09 -2.54
C SER A 150 -1.63 18.11 -1.36
N LEU A 151 -1.67 16.80 -1.63
CA LEU A 151 -1.55 15.77 -0.60
C LEU A 151 -0.14 15.76 0.01
N LYS A 152 0.92 15.80 -0.81
CA LYS A 152 2.31 15.85 -0.34
C LYS A 152 2.53 17.02 0.61
N ARG A 153 2.10 18.23 0.22
CA ARG A 153 2.21 19.45 1.03
C ARG A 153 1.41 19.39 2.32
N ARG A 154 0.21 18.79 2.30
CA ARG A 154 -0.63 18.64 3.50
C ARG A 154 0.03 17.75 4.54
N TYR A 155 0.71 16.71 4.09
CA TYR A 155 1.21 15.66 4.97
C TYR A 155 2.74 15.74 5.19
N SER A 156 3.44 16.79 4.74
CA SER A 156 4.89 16.97 4.91
C SER A 156 5.31 17.56 6.27
N ASP A 157 4.41 17.56 7.27
CA ASP A 157 4.66 18.14 8.60
C ASP A 157 5.30 17.10 9.56
N PRO A 158 6.55 17.32 10.03
CA PRO A 158 7.26 16.44 10.97
C PRO A 158 6.51 16.14 12.27
N LYS A 159 5.57 17.00 12.69
CA LYS A 159 4.79 16.81 13.92
C LYS A 159 3.73 15.71 13.82
N LEU A 160 3.25 15.39 12.62
CA LEU A 160 2.37 14.23 12.38
C LEU A 160 3.15 12.92 12.28
N ILE A 161 4.41 12.98 11.87
CA ILE A 161 5.27 11.82 11.57
C ILE A 161 5.80 11.13 12.84
N ALA A 162 6.12 11.91 13.89
CA ALA A 162 6.76 11.40 15.11
C ALA A 162 5.87 10.51 16.00
N SER A 163 4.54 10.59 15.89
CA SER A 163 3.62 9.73 16.67
C SER A 163 3.46 8.31 16.10
N ASP A 164 3.87 8.08 14.86
CA ASP A 164 3.39 6.95 14.05
C ASP A 164 4.42 5.82 13.91
N ALA A 165 5.72 6.12 13.88
CA ALA A 165 6.80 5.13 13.82
C ALA A 165 6.77 4.14 15.00
N ALA A 166 6.34 4.60 16.18
CA ALA A 166 6.18 3.77 17.38
C ALA A 166 5.01 2.76 17.27
N ASN A 167 3.94 3.09 16.53
CA ASN A 167 2.79 2.22 16.36
C ASN A 167 3.00 1.19 15.23
N ILE A 168 3.64 1.59 14.12
CA ILE A 168 3.91 0.71 12.97
C ILE A 168 4.92 -0.38 13.35
N GLY A 169 6.02 -0.03 14.03
CA GLY A 169 7.01 -1.00 14.50
C GLY A 169 6.42 -2.04 15.45
N LEU A 170 5.48 -1.64 16.31
CA LEU A 170 4.79 -2.55 17.21
C LEU A 170 3.79 -3.46 16.46
N GLN A 171 3.02 -2.93 15.49
CA GLN A 171 2.04 -3.71 14.72
C GLN A 171 2.69 -4.72 13.78
N ILE A 172 3.79 -4.37 13.10
CA ILE A 172 4.57 -5.30 12.27
C ILE A 172 5.11 -6.45 13.13
N LEU A 173 5.66 -6.13 14.32
CA LEU A 173 6.15 -7.14 15.26
C LEU A 173 5.02 -8.04 15.78
N PHE A 174 3.87 -7.47 16.15
CA PHE A 174 2.69 -8.24 16.62
C PHE A 174 2.04 -9.09 15.52
N GLY A 175 2.03 -8.63 14.27
CA GLY A 175 1.52 -9.39 13.12
C GLY A 175 2.42 -10.57 12.74
N LEU A 176 3.74 -10.42 12.87
CA LEU A 176 4.71 -11.49 12.65
C LEU A 176 4.72 -12.53 13.79
N LEU A 177 4.36 -12.15 15.02
CA LEU A 177 4.34 -13.01 16.21
C LEU A 177 3.01 -13.73 16.47
N ARG A 178 1.92 -13.41 15.75
CA ARG A 178 0.58 -14.02 15.91
C ARG A 178 0.31 -15.24 15.00
N ARG A 179 1.36 -15.93 14.54
CA ARG A 179 1.22 -17.25 13.90
C ARG A 179 1.27 -18.37 14.91
#